data_AF-A0A9E0Z3N2-F1
#
_entry.id   AF-A0A9E0Z3N2-F1
#
_cell.length_a   1.000
_cell.length_b   1.000
_cell.length_c   1.000
_cell.angle_alpha   90.00
_cell.angle_beta   90.00
_cell.angle_gamma   90.00
#
_symmetry.space_group_name_H-M   'P 1'
#
loop_
_entity.id
_entity.type
_entity.pdbx_description
1 polymer ?
#
loop_
_entity_poly.entity_id
_entity_poly.type
_entity_poly.pdbx_seq_one_letter_code
_entity_poly.pdbx_strand_id
1 'polypeptide(L)'
;MKIGVIGPHSSCRMIERSLRDIDDSLSVNCYEKEQVNACADVIEVCENECDTILFTGCAIESYAEEIYEIKKPHTSVEKSALSVSRAFLEMQKQQMELDAFSIDIVEHQVIEDLLDAFHILAKNIYSSSFCPGVEEQEYVDWHIQLQREGKVNVALTSLVWVYNTLREKGYPAIYLGPTRAMVRRALEKLQNECALQKAEYAQSAVEIFQLTGYERTEENYYSSLIEKADVEKEIIRYTKRIQGSIFSFGWQEYVVFSTVGAIKSKTNQHRLLQLQRQIREEGLCLNVGIGMGVTAHQAEMHARHALNYSLKYKKQEIYYIDAAETMHGPIGEEFQLEYQLISSDPGLQEISKATGLSNSSILKIIAIAEVRQSYVFDAHQLAECLNITVRSARRIMNRIIEAGYGKICAKESTAAGGRPKALVEMLFQKVK
;
A
#
# COMPACT_ATOMS: atom_id res chain seq x y z
N MET A 1 -6.43 -12.80 19.94
CA MET A 1 -5.72 -11.85 19.06
C MET A 1 -4.49 -11.38 19.80
N LYS A 2 -3.33 -11.40 19.15
CA LYS A 2 -2.07 -10.93 19.72
C LYS A 2 -1.75 -9.53 19.19
N ILE A 3 -1.73 -8.54 20.07
CA ILE A 3 -1.49 -7.13 19.75
C ILE A 3 -0.05 -6.79 20.12
N GLY A 4 0.71 -6.27 19.17
CA GLY A 4 2.03 -5.69 19.42
C GLY A 4 1.91 -4.19 19.67
N VAL A 5 2.35 -3.70 20.83
CA VAL A 5 2.32 -2.29 21.20
C VAL A 5 3.72 -1.69 21.02
N ILE A 6 3.85 -0.66 20.18
CA ILE A 6 5.15 -0.03 19.85
C ILE A 6 5.18 1.41 20.36
N GLY A 7 6.19 1.74 21.16
CA GLY A 7 6.48 3.09 21.63
C GLY A 7 7.20 3.17 22.99
N PRO A 8 7.20 4.34 23.66
CA PRO A 8 7.92 4.54 24.92
C PRO A 8 7.41 3.65 26.04
N HIS A 9 8.30 3.24 26.96
CA HIS A 9 7.99 2.30 28.03
C HIS A 9 6.74 2.69 28.83
N SER A 10 6.66 3.96 29.27
CA SER A 10 5.53 4.45 30.07
C SER A 10 4.19 4.36 29.33
N SER A 11 4.19 4.66 28.04
CA SER A 11 2.99 4.60 27.20
C SER A 11 2.56 3.17 26.94
N CYS A 12 3.51 2.29 26.62
CA CYS A 12 3.28 0.87 26.42
C CYS A 12 2.61 0.23 27.64
N ARG A 13 3.09 0.52 28.86
CA ARG A 13 2.51 -0.01 30.09
C ARG A 13 1.11 0.50 30.38
N MET A 14 0.84 1.78 30.10
CA MET A 14 -0.51 2.35 30.26
C MET A 14 -1.52 1.72 29.28
N ILE A 15 -1.09 1.49 28.04
CA ILE A 15 -1.90 0.88 26.99
C ILE A 15 -2.12 -0.61 27.29
N GLU A 16 -1.07 -1.36 27.62
CA GLU A 16 -1.15 -2.77 28.02
C GLU A 16 -2.16 -2.98 29.15
N ARG A 17 -2.08 -2.16 30.21
CA ARG A 17 -3.05 -2.20 31.32
C ARG A 17 -4.46 -1.91 30.83
N SER A 18 -4.63 -0.87 30.01
CA SER A 18 -5.95 -0.49 29.49
C SER A 18 -6.56 -1.59 28.62
N LEU A 19 -5.76 -2.25 27.77
CA LEU A 19 -6.20 -3.37 26.94
C LEU A 19 -6.68 -4.54 27.80
N ARG A 20 -5.91 -4.95 28.82
CA ARG A 20 -6.31 -6.01 29.75
C ARG A 20 -7.58 -5.69 30.52
N ASP A 21 -7.79 -4.42 30.88
CA ASP A 21 -9.02 -3.96 31.54
C ASP A 21 -10.24 -3.93 30.59
N ILE A 22 -10.02 -3.84 29.27
CA ILE A 22 -11.08 -3.79 28.25
C ILE A 22 -11.48 -5.20 27.82
N ASP A 23 -10.49 -6.05 27.56
CA ASP A 23 -10.66 -7.44 27.10
C ASP A 23 -9.48 -8.28 27.60
N ASP A 24 -9.76 -9.18 28.54
CA ASP A 24 -8.77 -10.04 29.19
C ASP A 24 -8.32 -11.22 28.32
N SER A 25 -8.98 -11.46 27.18
CA SER A 25 -8.60 -12.49 26.21
C SER A 25 -7.49 -12.04 25.26
N LEU A 26 -7.12 -10.76 25.27
CA LEU A 26 -6.06 -10.19 24.45
C LEU A 26 -4.67 -10.60 24.94
N SER A 27 -3.83 -11.08 24.02
CA SER A 27 -2.40 -11.24 24.27
C SER A 27 -1.69 -9.97 23.84
N VAL A 28 -0.92 -9.35 24.73
CA VAL A 28 -0.23 -8.08 24.44
C VAL A 28 1.28 -8.26 24.57
N ASN A 29 2.03 -7.87 23.54
CA ASN A 29 3.48 -7.79 23.56
C ASN A 29 3.92 -6.32 23.40
N CYS A 30 4.79 -5.83 24.28
CA CYS A 30 5.31 -4.47 24.20
C CYS A 30 6.70 -4.45 23.56
N TYR A 31 6.90 -3.57 22.58
CA TYR A 31 8.17 -3.33 21.90
C TYR A 31 8.59 -1.89 22.20
N GLU A 32 9.44 -1.74 23.20
CA GLU A 32 9.67 -0.47 23.88
C GLU A 32 10.85 0.30 23.26
N LYS A 33 10.58 1.53 22.82
CA LYS A 33 11.56 2.47 22.25
C LYS A 33 11.14 3.89 22.64
N GLU A 34 12.06 4.64 23.24
CA GLU A 34 11.72 5.94 23.84
C GLU A 34 11.51 7.06 22.82
N GLN A 35 12.18 6.97 21.67
CA GLN A 35 12.12 7.97 20.60
C GLN A 35 11.37 7.42 19.39
N VAL A 36 10.74 8.33 18.63
CA VAL A 36 9.97 8.00 17.44
C VAL A 36 10.82 7.27 16.41
N ASN A 37 12.02 7.79 16.12
CA ASN A 37 12.93 7.20 15.14
C ASN A 37 13.39 5.77 15.51
N ALA A 38 13.61 5.52 16.80
CA ALA A 38 14.10 4.25 17.32
C ALA A 38 13.01 3.15 17.28
N CYS A 39 11.73 3.52 17.15
CA CYS A 39 10.63 2.58 16.99
C CYS A 39 10.72 1.78 15.68
N ALA A 40 11.44 2.28 14.67
CA ALA A 40 11.72 1.58 13.42
C ALA A 40 12.30 0.17 13.63
N ASP A 41 13.25 0.07 14.56
CA ASP A 41 14.06 -1.14 14.80
C ASP A 41 13.23 -2.37 15.21
N VAL A 42 12.00 -2.15 15.69
CA VAL A 42 11.16 -3.20 16.26
C VAL A 42 9.92 -3.50 15.42
N ILE A 43 9.67 -2.76 14.33
CA ILE A 43 8.46 -2.94 13.48
C ILE A 43 8.42 -4.34 12.89
N GLU A 44 9.50 -4.78 12.24
CA GLU A 44 9.54 -6.09 11.57
C GLU A 44 9.37 -7.25 12.57
N VAL A 45 10.01 -7.15 13.74
CA VAL A 45 9.88 -8.17 14.80
C VAL A 45 8.46 -8.21 15.34
N CYS A 46 7.87 -7.03 15.61
CA CYS A 46 6.50 -6.89 16.07
C CYS A 46 5.51 -7.47 15.04
N GLU A 47 5.67 -7.12 13.77
CA GLU A 47 4.83 -7.61 12.68
C GLU A 47 4.93 -9.13 12.56
N ASN A 48 6.11 -9.73 12.65
CA ASN A 48 6.25 -11.18 12.56
C ASN A 48 5.59 -11.92 13.74
N GLU A 49 5.67 -11.37 14.94
CA GLU A 49 5.22 -12.04 16.17
C GLU A 49 3.75 -11.80 16.53
N CYS A 50 3.11 -10.73 16.05
CA CYS A 50 1.77 -10.31 16.46
C CYS A 50 0.76 -10.38 15.32
N ASP A 51 -0.54 -10.46 15.63
CA ASP A 51 -1.60 -10.43 14.61
C ASP A 51 -1.85 -9.00 14.09
N THR A 52 -1.62 -8.01 14.94
CA THR A 52 -1.91 -6.59 14.70
C THR A 52 -0.93 -5.69 15.46
N ILE A 53 -0.78 -4.44 15.03
CA ILE A 53 0.12 -3.47 15.66
C ILE A 53 -0.70 -2.28 16.23
N LEU A 54 -0.36 -1.83 17.43
CA LEU A 54 -0.94 -0.65 18.07
C LEU A 54 0.17 0.31 18.48
N PHE A 55 0.30 1.42 17.77
CA PHE A 55 1.28 2.45 18.10
C PHE A 55 0.79 3.31 19.27
N THR A 56 1.71 3.72 20.15
CA THR A 56 1.31 4.53 21.32
C THR A 56 0.89 5.97 20.98
N GLY A 57 1.15 6.42 19.74
CA GLY A 57 0.72 7.71 19.21
C GLY A 57 0.98 7.83 17.71
N CYS A 58 0.31 8.78 17.05
CA CYS A 58 0.33 8.93 15.59
C CYS A 58 1.70 9.28 15.01
N ALA A 59 2.56 9.99 15.75
CA ALA A 59 3.93 10.28 15.29
C ALA A 59 4.74 9.02 15.02
N ILE A 60 4.55 7.96 15.82
CA ILE A 60 5.25 6.67 15.66
C ILE A 60 4.67 5.92 14.47
N GLU A 61 3.35 5.90 14.34
CA GLU A 61 2.64 5.29 13.21
C GLU A 61 3.07 5.93 11.88
N SER A 62 2.97 7.26 11.75
CA SER A 62 3.34 7.96 10.52
C SER A 62 4.81 7.79 10.17
N TYR A 63 5.71 7.78 11.17
CA TYR A 63 7.12 7.51 10.92
C TYR A 63 7.36 6.06 10.47
N ALA A 64 6.65 5.10 11.05
CA ALA A 64 6.73 3.69 10.67
C ALA A 64 6.27 3.46 9.23
N GLU A 65 5.16 4.09 8.82
CA GLU A 65 4.62 4.02 7.46
C GLU A 65 5.56 4.60 6.39
N GLU A 66 6.38 5.60 6.75
CA GLU A 66 7.32 6.23 5.81
C GLU A 66 8.51 5.31 5.46
N ILE A 67 8.92 4.46 6.41
CA ILE A 67 10.16 3.66 6.30
C ILE A 67 9.89 2.17 6.07
N TYR A 68 8.67 1.70 6.34
CA TYR A 68 8.32 0.28 6.32
C TYR A 68 6.90 0.08 5.79
N GLU A 69 6.75 -0.81 4.81
CA GLU A 69 5.45 -1.23 4.31
C GLU A 69 4.81 -2.24 5.29
N ILE A 70 4.00 -1.74 6.22
CA ILE A 70 3.29 -2.55 7.21
C ILE A 70 2.14 -3.31 6.52
N LYS A 71 2.17 -4.64 6.62
CA LYS A 71 1.20 -5.57 6.00
C LYS A 71 0.08 -5.99 6.93
N LYS A 72 0.30 -5.89 8.24
CA LYS A 72 -0.71 -6.26 9.25
C LYS A 72 -1.59 -5.05 9.63
N PRO A 73 -2.84 -5.28 10.05
CA PRO A 73 -3.70 -4.23 10.56
C PRO A 73 -3.00 -3.45 11.68
N HIS A 74 -3.06 -2.13 11.61
CA HIS A 74 -2.36 -1.26 12.52
C HIS A 74 -3.07 0.09 12.67
N THR A 75 -3.01 0.62 13.89
CA THR A 75 -3.45 1.99 14.16
C THR A 75 -2.61 2.59 15.30
N SER A 76 -2.73 3.89 15.55
CA SER A 76 -2.25 4.52 16.79
C SER A 76 -3.34 4.86 17.82
N VAL A 77 -2.90 5.11 19.06
CA VAL A 77 -3.71 5.72 20.12
C VAL A 77 -3.70 7.25 19.95
N GLU A 78 -4.67 7.76 19.20
CA GLU A 78 -4.83 9.19 18.90
C GLU A 78 -5.22 10.03 20.13
N LYS A 79 -4.75 11.28 20.17
CA LYS A 79 -5.14 12.27 21.18
C LYS A 79 -6.59 12.69 20.98
N SER A 80 -7.26 13.04 22.08
CA SER A 80 -8.66 13.44 22.05
C SER A 80 -8.93 14.60 23.02
N ALA A 81 -10.14 15.14 22.99
CA ALA A 81 -10.59 16.13 23.96
C ALA A 81 -10.35 15.68 25.41
N LEU A 82 -10.40 14.36 25.70
CA LEU A 82 -10.11 13.82 27.04
C LEU A 82 -8.65 14.02 27.48
N SER A 83 -7.67 13.87 26.57
CA SER A 83 -6.26 14.09 26.92
C SER A 83 -5.99 15.56 27.26
N VAL A 84 -6.57 16.48 26.49
CA VAL A 84 -6.42 17.93 26.73
C VAL A 84 -7.22 18.36 27.97
N SER A 85 -8.44 17.83 28.16
CA SER A 85 -9.24 18.08 29.38
C SER A 85 -8.51 17.64 30.64
N ARG A 86 -7.80 16.50 30.60
CA ARG A 86 -6.96 16.05 31.73
C ARG A 86 -5.84 17.04 32.01
N ALA A 87 -5.20 17.56 30.97
CA ALA A 87 -4.18 18.59 31.12
C ALA A 87 -4.74 19.88 31.73
N PHE A 88 -5.93 20.32 31.31
CA PHE A 88 -6.59 21.49 31.88
C PHE A 88 -6.93 21.32 33.36
N LEU A 89 -7.37 20.13 33.76
CA LEU A 89 -7.58 19.82 35.18
C LEU A 89 -6.26 19.89 35.97
N GLU A 90 -5.16 19.42 35.39
CA GLU A 90 -3.83 19.49 36.02
C GLU A 90 -3.32 20.92 36.10
N MET A 91 -3.50 21.73 35.05
CA MET A 91 -3.22 23.16 35.03
C MET A 91 -3.99 23.89 36.13
N GLN A 92 -5.30 23.65 36.25
CA GLN A 92 -6.13 24.26 37.32
C GLN A 92 -5.64 23.88 38.72
N LYS A 93 -5.28 22.61 38.95
CA LYS A 93 -4.72 22.16 40.24
C LYS A 93 -3.40 22.84 40.58
N GLN A 94 -2.62 23.23 39.57
CA GLN A 94 -1.37 23.96 39.69
C GLN A 94 -1.54 25.48 39.59
N GLN A 95 -2.78 25.99 39.55
CA GLN A 95 -3.12 27.41 39.41
C GLN A 95 -2.52 28.07 38.15
N MET A 96 -2.39 27.31 37.05
CA MET A 96 -1.96 27.78 35.75
C MET A 96 -3.13 28.35 34.94
N GLU A 97 -2.86 29.33 34.08
CA GLU A 97 -3.83 29.91 33.15
C GLU A 97 -4.15 28.91 32.02
N LEU A 98 -5.44 28.72 31.71
CA LEU A 98 -5.91 27.77 30.70
C LEU A 98 -5.84 28.31 29.26
N ASP A 99 -5.55 29.59 29.08
CA ASP A 99 -5.48 30.27 27.77
C ASP A 99 -4.04 30.62 27.35
N ALA A 100 -3.02 30.06 28.03
CA ALA A 100 -1.61 30.35 27.80
C ALA A 100 -0.71 29.10 27.83
N PHE A 101 -0.82 28.25 26.81
CA PHE A 101 -0.05 27.00 26.70
C PHE A 101 0.46 26.75 25.29
N SER A 102 1.52 25.97 25.19
CA SER A 102 2.01 25.40 23.93
C SER A 102 1.63 23.92 23.87
N ILE A 103 1.18 23.40 22.73
CA ILE A 103 0.73 22.01 22.58
C ILE A 103 1.30 21.38 21.32
N ASP A 104 1.76 20.13 21.41
CA ASP A 104 2.27 19.37 20.28
C ASP A 104 1.42 18.12 19.94
N ILE A 105 1.35 17.81 18.65
CA ILE A 105 0.83 16.55 18.09
C ILE A 105 -0.61 16.27 18.58
N VAL A 106 -1.45 17.30 18.48
CA VAL A 106 -2.90 17.22 18.67
C VAL A 106 -3.57 17.91 17.48
N GLU A 107 -4.63 17.30 16.96
CA GLU A 107 -5.42 17.89 15.88
C GLU A 107 -5.97 19.26 16.28
N HIS A 108 -5.90 20.22 15.37
CA HIS A 108 -6.35 21.58 15.63
C HIS A 108 -7.83 21.63 16.06
N GLN A 109 -8.68 20.85 15.40
CA GLN A 109 -10.10 20.75 15.71
C GLN A 109 -10.36 20.31 17.16
N VAL A 110 -9.56 19.36 17.68
CA VAL A 110 -9.69 18.89 19.07
C VAL A 110 -9.42 20.01 20.07
N ILE A 111 -8.50 20.92 19.74
CA ILE A 111 -8.18 22.08 20.58
C ILE A 111 -9.32 23.10 20.48
N GLU A 112 -9.76 23.44 19.27
CA GLU A 112 -10.84 24.41 19.05
C GLU A 112 -12.16 23.99 19.71
N ASP A 113 -12.59 22.74 19.48
CA ASP A 113 -13.83 22.18 20.06
C ASP A 113 -13.81 22.25 21.58
N LEU A 114 -12.63 22.02 22.17
CA LEU A 114 -12.47 22.00 23.62
C LEU A 114 -12.47 23.42 24.20
N LEU A 115 -11.82 24.38 23.53
CA LEU A 115 -11.86 25.78 23.95
C LEU A 115 -13.28 26.34 23.87
N ASP A 116 -14.04 26.00 22.82
CA ASP A 116 -15.45 26.36 22.69
C ASP A 116 -16.28 25.74 23.82
N ALA A 117 -16.14 24.42 24.05
CA ALA A 117 -16.88 23.68 25.07
C ALA A 117 -16.65 24.18 26.50
N PHE A 118 -15.44 24.66 26.81
CA PHE A 118 -15.10 25.24 28.12
C PHE A 118 -15.26 26.77 28.16
N HIS A 119 -15.70 27.41 27.07
CA HIS A 119 -15.82 28.85 26.93
C HIS A 119 -14.51 29.60 27.27
N ILE A 120 -13.38 29.06 26.81
CA ILE A 120 -12.04 29.64 27.00
C ILE A 120 -11.69 30.48 25.77
N LEU A 121 -11.43 31.77 25.98
CA LEU A 121 -10.93 32.64 24.93
C LEU A 121 -9.44 32.37 24.69
N ALA A 122 -9.09 31.85 23.52
CA ALA A 122 -7.70 31.63 23.13
C ALA A 122 -6.92 32.95 23.11
N LYS A 123 -5.94 33.12 23.99
CA LYS A 123 -5.03 34.27 23.98
C LYS A 123 -3.65 33.89 23.47
N ASN A 124 -2.99 32.99 24.20
CA ASN A 124 -1.61 32.59 23.96
C ASN A 124 -1.53 31.07 23.80
N ILE A 125 -2.31 30.53 22.86
CA ILE A 125 -2.31 29.10 22.56
C ILE A 125 -1.52 28.87 21.27
N TYR A 126 -0.47 28.07 21.37
CA TYR A 126 0.41 27.75 20.26
C TYR A 126 0.35 26.24 20.02
N SER A 127 -0.03 25.84 18.81
CA SER A 127 -0.14 24.43 18.43
C SER A 127 0.89 24.09 17.38
N SER A 128 1.64 23.00 17.60
CA SER A 128 2.54 22.41 16.61
C SER A 128 2.01 21.04 16.20
N SER A 129 1.72 20.86 14.92
CA SER A 129 1.31 19.57 14.39
C SER A 129 2.52 18.63 14.25
N PHE A 130 2.25 17.33 14.12
CA PHE A 130 3.31 16.42 13.70
C PHE A 130 3.76 16.78 12.28
N CYS A 131 5.07 16.85 12.08
CA CYS A 131 5.67 17.11 10.78
C CYS A 131 6.75 16.04 10.55
N PRO A 132 6.64 15.20 9.50
CA PRO A 132 7.66 14.22 9.17
C PRO A 132 9.04 14.88 9.02
N GLY A 133 10.08 14.22 9.53
CA GLY A 133 11.46 14.70 9.50
C GLY A 133 11.83 15.74 10.56
N VAL A 134 10.89 16.26 11.35
CA VAL A 134 11.18 17.14 12.49
C VAL A 134 11.65 16.29 13.69
N GLU A 135 12.82 16.60 14.24
CA GLU A 135 13.35 15.88 15.39
C GLU A 135 12.63 16.27 16.69
N GLU A 136 12.52 15.34 17.64
CA GLU A 136 11.91 15.61 18.96
C GLU A 136 12.59 16.77 19.70
N GLN A 137 13.88 17.01 19.44
CA GLN A 137 14.63 18.14 19.99
C GLN A 137 14.08 19.49 19.52
N GLU A 138 13.54 19.59 18.31
CA GLU A 138 12.93 20.83 17.82
C GLU A 138 11.65 21.18 18.59
N TYR A 139 10.85 20.19 18.97
CA TYR A 139 9.68 20.39 19.84
C TYR A 139 10.10 20.88 21.23
N VAL A 140 11.18 20.32 21.80
CA VAL A 140 11.75 20.80 23.07
C VAL A 140 12.16 22.27 22.95
N ASP A 141 12.89 22.63 21.91
CA ASP A 141 13.41 23.98 21.74
C ASP A 141 12.28 24.99 21.48
N TRP A 142 11.27 24.60 20.71
CA TRP A 142 10.06 25.39 20.47
C TRP A 142 9.28 25.66 21.76
N HIS A 143 9.02 24.63 22.57
CA HIS A 143 8.36 24.78 23.87
C HIS A 143 9.14 25.68 24.83
N ILE A 144 10.46 25.50 24.90
CA ILE A 144 11.34 26.33 25.74
C ILE A 144 11.33 27.78 25.27
N GLN A 145 11.39 28.02 23.96
CA GLN A 145 11.37 29.37 23.41
C GLN A 145 10.09 30.13 23.81
N LEU A 146 8.92 29.51 23.65
CA LEU A 146 7.64 30.13 24.01
C LEU A 146 7.54 30.45 25.51
N GLN A 147 8.08 29.59 26.38
CA GLN A 147 8.11 29.83 27.82
C GLN A 147 9.12 30.92 28.21
N ARG A 148 10.31 30.94 27.60
CA ARG A 148 11.33 31.99 27.82
C ARG A 148 10.85 33.38 27.40
N GLU A 149 10.07 33.45 26.32
CA GLU A 149 9.47 34.69 25.83
C GLU A 149 8.27 35.15 26.67
N GLY A 150 7.85 34.36 27.67
CA GLY A 150 6.70 34.66 28.52
C GLY A 150 5.35 34.57 27.79
N LYS A 151 5.32 33.91 26.62
CA LYS A 151 4.10 33.72 25.84
C LYS A 151 3.18 32.68 26.48
N VAL A 152 3.75 31.61 27.03
CA VAL A 152 3.01 30.50 27.62
C VAL A 152 3.56 30.14 28.99
N ASN A 153 2.73 29.54 29.85
CA ASN A 153 3.14 29.11 31.20
C ASN A 153 3.44 27.61 31.30
N VAL A 154 3.05 26.81 30.29
CA VAL A 154 3.21 25.35 30.28
C VAL A 154 3.29 24.78 28.86
N ALA A 155 4.00 23.66 28.72
CA ALA A 155 4.01 22.81 27.55
C ALA A 155 3.10 21.59 27.73
N LEU A 156 2.19 21.34 26.80
CA LEU A 156 1.35 20.14 26.72
C LEU A 156 1.91 19.25 25.61
N THR A 157 2.57 18.15 25.95
CA THR A 157 3.26 17.33 24.96
C THR A 157 2.73 15.91 24.90
N SER A 158 2.63 15.40 23.69
CA SER A 158 2.23 14.04 23.34
C SER A 158 3.40 13.05 23.35
N LEU A 159 4.64 13.55 23.41
CA LEU A 159 5.87 12.78 23.34
C LEU A 159 6.49 12.62 24.74
N VAL A 160 6.79 11.38 25.11
CA VAL A 160 7.35 11.06 26.44
C VAL A 160 8.75 11.64 26.58
N TRP A 161 9.57 11.54 25.53
CA TRP A 161 10.92 12.07 25.55
C TRP A 161 10.95 13.59 25.71
N VAL A 162 10.15 14.33 24.92
CA VAL A 162 9.99 15.79 25.04
C VAL A 162 9.53 16.19 26.45
N TYR A 163 8.54 15.49 27.01
CA TYR A 163 8.08 15.73 28.38
C TYR A 163 9.22 15.59 29.40
N ASN A 164 9.96 14.48 29.36
CA ASN A 164 11.05 14.22 30.30
C ASN A 164 12.14 15.28 30.17
N THR A 165 12.56 15.62 28.95
CA THR A 165 13.58 16.64 28.68
C THR A 165 13.17 18.03 29.17
N LEU A 166 11.92 18.43 28.98
CA LEU A 166 11.41 19.71 29.50
C LEU A 166 11.46 19.76 31.03
N ARG A 167 11.03 18.67 31.70
CA ARG A 167 11.05 18.56 33.16
C ARG A 167 12.48 18.58 33.71
N GLU A 168 13.41 17.86 33.09
CA GLU A 168 14.83 17.87 33.46
C GLU A 168 15.47 19.25 33.31
N LYS A 169 15.09 20.01 32.27
CA LYS A 169 15.54 21.38 32.04
C LYS A 169 14.82 22.43 32.92
N GLY A 170 13.88 22.00 33.77
CA GLY A 170 13.17 22.86 34.72
C GLY A 170 11.98 23.64 34.14
N TYR A 171 11.47 23.26 32.97
CA TYR A 171 10.30 23.90 32.35
C TYR A 171 9.00 23.17 32.72
N PRO A 172 7.94 23.89 33.10
CA PRO A 172 6.60 23.31 33.24
C PRO A 172 6.16 22.56 31.98
N ALA A 173 5.79 21.29 32.17
CA ALA A 173 5.29 20.43 31.12
C ALA A 173 4.26 19.45 31.70
N ILE A 174 3.25 19.11 30.89
CA ILE A 174 2.22 18.12 31.19
C ILE A 174 2.18 17.12 30.04
N TYR A 175 2.28 15.84 30.39
CA TYR A 175 2.23 14.76 29.42
C TYR A 175 0.78 14.37 29.06
N LEU A 176 0.46 14.40 27.77
CA LEU A 176 -0.84 14.01 27.19
C LEU A 176 -0.94 12.48 27.03
N GLY A 177 -0.72 11.74 28.11
CA GLY A 177 -0.68 10.27 28.09
C GLY A 177 -2.00 9.60 27.72
N PRO A 178 -1.95 8.34 27.24
CA PRO A 178 -3.13 7.60 26.80
C PRO A 178 -4.13 7.39 27.94
N THR A 179 -5.42 7.38 27.61
CA THR A 179 -6.51 7.03 28.53
C THR A 179 -7.17 5.74 28.10
N ARG A 180 -7.83 5.02 29.02
CA ARG A 180 -8.58 3.81 28.69
C ARG A 180 -9.64 4.04 27.61
N ALA A 181 -10.24 5.23 27.54
CA ALA A 181 -11.20 5.58 26.50
C ALA A 181 -10.53 5.69 25.12
N MET A 182 -9.36 6.32 25.04
CA MET A 182 -8.57 6.40 23.80
C MET A 182 -8.10 5.02 23.35
N VAL A 183 -7.62 4.19 24.28
CA VAL A 183 -7.20 2.81 23.98
C VAL A 183 -8.37 1.97 23.49
N ARG A 184 -9.57 2.13 24.06
CA ARG A 184 -10.78 1.45 23.56
C ARG A 184 -11.09 1.84 22.13
N ARG A 185 -11.09 3.13 21.81
CA ARG A 185 -11.35 3.61 20.45
C ARG A 185 -10.32 3.08 19.45
N ALA A 186 -9.04 3.07 19.83
CA ALA A 186 -7.99 2.51 18.99
C ALA A 186 -8.15 0.99 18.80
N LEU A 187 -8.52 0.25 19.84
CA LEU A 187 -8.83 -1.17 19.73
C LEU A 187 -10.03 -1.45 18.81
N GLU A 188 -11.10 -0.65 18.90
CA GLU A 188 -12.27 -0.75 18.01
C GLU A 188 -11.87 -0.49 16.55
N LYS A 189 -11.06 0.54 16.29
CA LYS A 189 -10.52 0.84 14.94
C LYS A 189 -9.70 -0.34 14.41
N LEU A 190 -8.79 -0.88 15.23
CA LEU A 190 -7.96 -2.03 14.87
C LEU A 190 -8.79 -3.30 14.59
N GLN A 191 -9.83 -3.54 15.38
CA GLN A 191 -10.76 -4.66 15.17
C GLN A 191 -11.55 -4.50 13.86
N ASN A 192 -11.97 -3.27 13.53
CA ASN A 192 -12.66 -2.97 12.28
C ASN A 192 -11.74 -3.18 11.07
N GLU A 193 -10.48 -2.75 11.14
CA GLU A 193 -9.48 -3.01 10.09
C GLU A 193 -9.25 -4.51 9.90
N CYS A 194 -9.15 -5.28 10.99
CA CYS A 194 -9.06 -6.74 10.92
C CYS A 194 -10.28 -7.37 10.25
N ALA A 195 -11.48 -6.88 10.58
CA ALA A 195 -12.73 -7.37 9.99
C ALA A 195 -12.80 -7.04 8.49
N LEU A 196 -12.36 -5.83 8.11
CA LEU A 196 -12.29 -5.38 6.72
C LEU A 196 -11.32 -6.26 5.92
N GLN A 197 -10.09 -6.47 6.40
CA GLN A 197 -9.11 -7.33 5.73
C GLN A 197 -9.62 -8.77 5.55
N LYS A 198 -10.30 -9.32 6.56
CA LYS A 198 -10.94 -10.64 6.46
C LYS A 198 -12.05 -10.67 5.41
N ALA A 199 -12.85 -9.61 5.32
CA ALA A 199 -13.90 -9.49 4.33
C ALA A 199 -13.33 -9.39 2.91
N GLU A 200 -12.27 -8.61 2.71
CA GLU A 200 -11.54 -8.52 1.43
C GLU A 200 -10.97 -9.88 1.01
N TYR A 201 -10.35 -10.61 1.94
CA TYR A 201 -9.82 -11.95 1.66
C TYR A 201 -10.89 -12.99 1.37
N ALA A 202 -12.12 -12.78 1.84
CA ALA A 202 -13.28 -13.63 1.57
C ALA A 202 -13.99 -13.31 0.24
N GLN A 203 -13.62 -12.21 -0.46
CA GLN A 203 -14.21 -11.85 -1.75
C GLN A 203 -13.97 -12.93 -2.82
N SER A 204 -14.79 -12.88 -3.87
CA SER A 204 -14.73 -13.85 -4.97
C SER A 204 -13.48 -13.63 -5.81
N ALA A 205 -12.80 -14.73 -6.15
CA ALA A 205 -11.71 -14.71 -7.10
C ALA A 205 -11.84 -15.89 -8.08
N VAL A 206 -11.53 -15.62 -9.35
CA VAL A 206 -11.67 -16.56 -10.47
C VAL A 206 -10.36 -16.64 -11.23
N GLU A 207 -9.94 -17.86 -11.54
CA GLU A 207 -8.84 -18.12 -12.46
C GLU A 207 -9.40 -18.82 -13.70
N ILE A 208 -9.03 -18.33 -14.88
CA ILE A 208 -9.37 -18.96 -16.15
C ILE A 208 -8.08 -19.50 -16.75
N PHE A 209 -8.05 -20.82 -16.88
CA PHE A 209 -6.98 -21.58 -17.49
C PHE A 209 -7.34 -21.90 -18.93
N GLN A 210 -6.51 -21.49 -19.88
CA GLN A 210 -6.66 -21.80 -21.29
C GLN A 210 -5.44 -22.55 -21.83
N LEU A 211 -5.67 -23.78 -22.24
CA LEU A 211 -4.68 -24.65 -22.89
C LEU A 211 -4.55 -24.34 -24.37
N THR A 212 -3.31 -24.15 -24.82
CA THR A 212 -2.94 -23.94 -26.23
C THR A 212 -1.72 -24.81 -26.57
N GLY A 213 -1.36 -24.89 -27.86
CA GLY A 213 -0.25 -25.75 -28.31
C GLY A 213 -0.67 -27.19 -28.61
N TYR A 214 -1.96 -27.41 -28.84
CA TYR A 214 -2.56 -28.72 -29.09
C TYR A 214 -3.03 -28.79 -30.55
N GLU A 215 -2.31 -29.53 -31.40
CA GLU A 215 -2.73 -29.81 -32.78
C GLU A 215 -3.43 -31.16 -32.85
N ARG A 216 -4.73 -31.15 -33.16
CA ARG A 216 -5.51 -32.38 -33.36
C ARG A 216 -5.40 -32.86 -34.80
N THR A 217 -4.83 -34.03 -34.97
CA THR A 217 -4.94 -34.84 -36.20
C THR A 217 -5.67 -36.15 -35.88
N GLU A 218 -6.25 -36.82 -36.89
CA GLU A 218 -6.88 -38.15 -36.70
C GLU A 218 -5.88 -39.18 -36.15
N GLU A 219 -4.60 -39.05 -36.49
CA GLU A 219 -3.53 -39.96 -36.06
C GLU A 219 -3.17 -39.84 -34.57
N ASN A 220 -3.36 -38.67 -33.96
CA ASN A 220 -3.00 -38.39 -32.56
C ASN A 220 -4.22 -38.27 -31.62
N TYR A 221 -5.39 -38.76 -32.04
CA TYR A 221 -6.63 -38.56 -31.28
C TYR A 221 -6.53 -39.10 -29.83
N TYR A 222 -6.11 -40.36 -29.64
CA TYR A 222 -6.06 -40.97 -28.31
C TYR A 222 -4.92 -40.46 -27.43
N SER A 223 -3.72 -40.22 -27.99
CA SER A 223 -2.60 -39.62 -27.24
C SER A 223 -2.97 -38.24 -26.71
N SER A 224 -3.62 -37.43 -27.56
CA SER A 224 -4.08 -36.10 -27.20
C SER A 224 -5.13 -36.13 -26.06
N LEU A 225 -5.96 -37.18 -25.95
CA LEU A 225 -6.91 -37.35 -24.84
C LEU A 225 -6.20 -37.67 -23.52
N ILE A 226 -5.14 -38.48 -23.58
CA ILE A 226 -4.33 -38.85 -22.41
C ILE A 226 -3.61 -37.62 -21.87
N GLU A 227 -2.92 -36.87 -22.74
CA GLU A 227 -2.23 -35.62 -22.37
C GLU A 227 -3.20 -34.62 -21.71
N LYS A 228 -4.41 -34.47 -22.24
CA LYS A 228 -5.43 -33.62 -21.63
C LYS A 228 -5.80 -34.09 -20.23
N ALA A 229 -6.01 -35.39 -20.03
CA ALA A 229 -6.39 -35.94 -18.75
C ALA A 229 -5.28 -35.78 -17.70
N ASP A 230 -4.02 -35.91 -18.11
CA ASP A 230 -2.86 -35.68 -17.25
C ASP A 230 -2.77 -34.21 -16.81
N VAL A 231 -2.94 -33.27 -17.74
CA VAL A 231 -3.01 -31.84 -17.41
C VAL A 231 -4.19 -31.51 -16.49
N GLU A 232 -5.38 -32.05 -16.78
CA GLU A 232 -6.58 -31.84 -15.97
C GLU A 232 -6.37 -32.33 -14.53
N LYS A 233 -5.64 -33.44 -14.35
CA LYS A 233 -5.25 -33.97 -13.04
C LYS A 233 -4.36 -33.01 -12.27
N GLU A 234 -3.37 -32.38 -12.92
CA GLU A 234 -2.52 -31.37 -12.27
C GLU A 234 -3.30 -30.11 -11.90
N ILE A 235 -4.18 -29.64 -12.78
CA ILE A 235 -5.08 -28.51 -12.50
C ILE A 235 -5.96 -28.84 -11.29
N ILE A 236 -6.59 -30.02 -11.22
CA ILE A 236 -7.43 -30.44 -10.08
C ILE A 236 -6.61 -30.47 -8.78
N ARG A 237 -5.36 -30.95 -8.81
CA ARG A 237 -4.49 -30.96 -7.62
C ARG A 237 -4.17 -29.56 -7.14
N TYR A 238 -3.90 -28.64 -8.06
CA TYR A 238 -3.71 -27.23 -7.75
C TYR A 238 -5.00 -26.62 -7.16
N THR A 239 -6.15 -26.81 -7.82
CA THR A 239 -7.45 -26.32 -7.36
C THR A 239 -7.77 -26.80 -5.93
N LYS A 240 -7.52 -28.07 -5.63
CA LYS A 240 -7.70 -28.63 -4.28
C LYS A 240 -6.83 -27.92 -3.24
N ARG A 241 -5.59 -27.55 -3.59
CA ARG A 241 -4.65 -26.86 -2.68
C ARG A 241 -5.07 -25.43 -2.35
N ILE A 242 -5.79 -24.77 -3.27
CA ILE A 242 -6.34 -23.43 -3.05
C ILE A 242 -7.80 -23.46 -2.55
N GLN A 243 -8.30 -24.65 -2.17
CA GLN A 243 -9.69 -24.87 -1.74
C GLN A 243 -10.74 -24.35 -2.75
N GLY A 244 -10.40 -24.39 -4.04
CA GLY A 244 -11.26 -23.91 -5.11
C GLY A 244 -12.23 -24.96 -5.64
N SER A 245 -13.17 -24.51 -6.46
CA SER A 245 -14.06 -25.33 -7.29
C SER A 245 -13.70 -25.15 -8.75
N ILE A 246 -13.69 -26.23 -9.54
CA ILE A 246 -13.29 -26.21 -10.96
C ILE A 246 -14.45 -26.66 -11.87
N PHE A 247 -14.59 -25.96 -12.99
CA PHE A 247 -15.52 -26.29 -14.06
C PHE A 247 -14.78 -26.27 -15.41
N SER A 248 -14.94 -27.33 -16.20
CA SER A 248 -14.39 -27.38 -17.56
C SER A 248 -15.39 -26.82 -18.57
N PHE A 249 -14.89 -25.96 -19.47
CA PHE A 249 -15.64 -25.41 -20.58
C PHE A 249 -15.01 -25.84 -21.90
N GLY A 250 -15.66 -26.81 -22.54
CA GLY A 250 -15.17 -27.39 -23.79
C GLY A 250 -13.87 -28.17 -23.62
N TRP A 251 -12.94 -27.98 -24.56
CA TRP A 251 -11.73 -28.80 -24.66
C TRP A 251 -10.48 -28.16 -24.06
N GLN A 252 -10.47 -26.84 -23.93
CA GLN A 252 -9.24 -26.08 -23.68
C GLN A 252 -9.36 -25.14 -22.49
N GLU A 253 -10.54 -24.95 -21.91
CA GLU A 253 -10.77 -23.95 -20.87
C GLU A 253 -11.22 -24.60 -19.56
N TYR A 254 -10.65 -24.13 -18.44
CA TYR A 254 -11.09 -24.46 -17.09
C TYR A 254 -11.28 -23.17 -16.31
N VAL A 255 -12.39 -23.08 -15.57
CA VAL A 255 -12.71 -21.94 -14.71
C VAL A 255 -12.65 -22.42 -13.27
N VAL A 256 -11.80 -21.78 -12.47
CA VAL A 256 -11.58 -22.09 -11.06
C VAL A 256 -12.08 -20.94 -10.20
N PHE A 257 -13.03 -21.24 -9.31
CA PHE A 257 -13.54 -20.30 -8.32
C PHE A 257 -12.86 -20.54 -6.97
N SER A 258 -12.40 -19.47 -6.32
CA SER A 258 -11.88 -19.49 -4.95
C SER A 258 -12.08 -18.11 -4.30
N THR A 259 -11.32 -17.82 -3.26
CA THR A 259 -11.30 -16.52 -2.59
C THR A 259 -10.03 -15.72 -2.89
N VAL A 260 -10.11 -14.40 -2.75
CA VAL A 260 -8.95 -13.51 -2.93
C VAL A 260 -7.79 -13.92 -2.03
N GLY A 261 -8.06 -14.23 -0.75
CA GLY A 261 -7.03 -14.64 0.20
C GLY A 261 -6.33 -15.95 -0.20
N ALA A 262 -7.07 -16.90 -0.78
CA ALA A 262 -6.48 -18.14 -1.28
C ALA A 262 -5.57 -17.89 -2.49
N ILE A 263 -6.00 -17.06 -3.44
CA ILE A 263 -5.25 -16.80 -4.68
C ILE A 263 -4.04 -15.88 -4.45
N LYS A 264 -4.19 -14.80 -3.66
CA LYS A 264 -3.09 -13.83 -3.40
C LYS A 264 -2.01 -14.37 -2.46
N SER A 265 -2.23 -15.50 -1.81
CA SER A 265 -1.19 -16.13 -0.98
C SER A 265 0.06 -16.42 -1.80
N LYS A 266 1.23 -15.93 -1.35
CA LYS A 266 2.53 -16.17 -2.01
C LYS A 266 2.80 -17.65 -2.28
N THR A 267 2.41 -18.53 -1.36
CA THR A 267 2.54 -19.97 -1.52
C THR A 267 1.70 -20.51 -2.68
N ASN A 268 0.48 -19.99 -2.86
CA ASN A 268 -0.41 -20.44 -3.93
C ASN A 268 -0.06 -19.82 -5.28
N GLN A 269 0.40 -18.57 -5.31
CA GLN A 269 1.01 -17.96 -6.51
C GLN A 269 2.22 -18.79 -7.00
N HIS A 270 3.11 -19.18 -6.09
CA HIS A 270 4.24 -20.04 -6.45
C HIS A 270 3.78 -21.41 -7.00
N ARG A 271 2.75 -22.02 -6.41
CA ARG A 271 2.16 -23.27 -6.91
C ARG A 271 1.56 -23.11 -8.32
N LEU A 272 0.93 -21.98 -8.61
CA LEU A 272 0.38 -21.69 -9.94
C LEU A 272 1.49 -21.57 -10.99
N LEU A 273 2.58 -20.87 -10.65
CA LEU A 273 3.76 -20.76 -11.52
C LEU A 273 4.42 -22.13 -11.76
N GLN A 274 4.47 -22.98 -10.73
CA GLN A 274 4.95 -24.36 -10.86
C GLN A 274 4.06 -25.19 -11.80
N LEU A 275 2.73 -25.12 -11.64
CA LEU A 275 1.77 -25.79 -12.52
C LEU A 275 1.98 -25.36 -13.98
N GLN A 276 2.11 -24.06 -14.22
CA GLN A 276 2.34 -23.54 -15.57
C GLN A 276 3.68 -24.02 -16.15
N ARG A 277 4.71 -24.20 -15.33
CA ARG A 277 6.01 -24.74 -15.76
C ARG A 277 5.91 -26.23 -16.11
N GLN A 278 5.25 -27.03 -15.27
CA GLN A 278 5.07 -28.48 -15.51
C GLN A 278 4.35 -28.75 -16.83
N ILE A 279 3.23 -28.06 -17.08
CA ILE A 279 2.46 -28.22 -18.33
C ILE A 279 3.30 -27.81 -19.56
N ARG A 280 4.24 -26.87 -19.39
CA ARG A 280 5.16 -26.43 -20.45
C ARG A 280 6.22 -27.47 -20.78
N GLU A 281 6.70 -28.20 -19.78
CA GLU A 281 7.65 -29.30 -19.96
C GLU A 281 7.01 -30.48 -20.73
N GLU A 282 5.68 -30.62 -20.65
CA GLU A 282 4.89 -31.59 -21.44
C GLU A 282 4.61 -31.10 -22.87
N GLY A 283 5.12 -29.94 -23.28
CA GLY A 283 4.96 -29.39 -24.63
C GLY A 283 3.68 -28.57 -24.85
N LEU A 284 2.87 -28.36 -23.80
CA LEU A 284 1.63 -27.61 -23.85
C LEU A 284 1.79 -26.19 -23.27
N CYS A 285 0.85 -25.31 -23.54
CA CYS A 285 0.88 -23.93 -23.07
C CYS A 285 -0.34 -23.62 -22.21
N LEU A 286 -0.14 -23.41 -20.91
CA LEU A 286 -1.18 -22.94 -19.98
C LEU A 286 -1.17 -21.41 -19.88
N ASN A 287 -2.17 -20.76 -20.48
CA ASN A 287 -2.43 -19.33 -20.30
C ASN A 287 -3.39 -19.14 -19.13
N VAL A 288 -3.15 -18.11 -18.32
CA VAL A 288 -3.91 -17.87 -17.10
C VAL A 288 -4.30 -16.40 -17.02
N GLY A 289 -5.58 -16.14 -16.77
CA GLY A 289 -6.06 -14.83 -16.32
C GLY A 289 -6.77 -14.97 -14.99
N ILE A 290 -6.50 -14.04 -14.09
CA ILE A 290 -7.09 -14.04 -12.74
C ILE A 290 -7.93 -12.78 -12.58
N GLY A 291 -9.08 -12.91 -11.94
CA GLY A 291 -9.95 -11.79 -11.64
C GLY A 291 -10.50 -11.87 -10.24
N MET A 292 -10.62 -10.72 -9.60
CA MET A 292 -11.16 -10.59 -8.25
C MET A 292 -12.31 -9.60 -8.29
N GLY A 293 -13.31 -9.82 -7.45
CA GLY A 293 -14.48 -8.95 -7.41
C GLY A 293 -15.37 -9.22 -6.22
N VAL A 294 -16.25 -8.26 -5.93
CA VAL A 294 -17.26 -8.38 -4.87
C VAL A 294 -18.32 -9.44 -5.22
N THR A 295 -18.44 -9.82 -6.49
CA THR A 295 -19.30 -10.91 -6.97
C THR A 295 -18.53 -11.88 -7.86
N ALA A 296 -19.00 -13.13 -7.93
CA ALA A 296 -18.45 -14.15 -8.84
C ALA A 296 -18.48 -13.70 -10.32
N HIS A 297 -19.53 -12.98 -10.72
CA HIS A 297 -19.65 -12.45 -12.08
C HIS A 297 -18.57 -11.41 -12.40
N GLN A 298 -18.34 -10.45 -11.51
CA GLN A 298 -17.28 -9.45 -11.68
C GLN A 298 -15.90 -10.11 -11.73
N ALA A 299 -15.63 -11.04 -10.80
CA ALA A 299 -14.37 -11.78 -10.77
C ALA A 299 -14.13 -12.58 -12.06
N GLU A 300 -15.16 -13.24 -12.62
CA GLU A 300 -15.04 -13.94 -13.91
C GLU A 300 -14.74 -12.96 -15.07
N MET A 301 -15.47 -11.84 -15.15
CA MET A 301 -15.24 -10.83 -16.19
C MET A 301 -13.81 -10.28 -16.13
N HIS A 302 -13.32 -9.97 -14.94
CA HIS A 302 -11.94 -9.57 -14.69
C HIS A 302 -10.94 -10.66 -15.12
N ALA A 303 -11.19 -11.92 -14.80
CA ALA A 303 -10.33 -13.03 -15.19
C ALA A 303 -10.24 -13.17 -16.72
N ARG A 304 -11.37 -13.03 -17.42
CA ARG A 304 -11.42 -13.02 -18.90
C ARG A 304 -10.64 -11.86 -19.49
N HIS A 305 -10.76 -10.67 -18.91
CA HIS A 305 -10.00 -9.49 -19.35
C HIS A 305 -8.49 -9.69 -19.16
N ALA A 306 -8.06 -10.18 -18.00
CA ALA A 306 -6.66 -10.49 -17.72
C ALA A 306 -6.09 -11.56 -18.68
N LEU A 307 -6.85 -12.63 -18.93
CA LEU A 307 -6.46 -13.69 -19.86
C LEU A 307 -6.30 -13.14 -21.29
N ASN A 308 -7.29 -12.38 -21.76
CA ASN A 308 -7.24 -11.76 -23.09
C ASN A 308 -6.06 -10.80 -23.24
N TYR A 309 -5.69 -10.09 -22.18
CA TYR A 309 -4.51 -9.24 -22.15
C TYR A 309 -3.22 -10.06 -22.31
N SER A 310 -3.06 -11.13 -21.53
CA SER A 310 -1.93 -12.07 -21.63
C SER A 310 -1.79 -12.63 -23.05
N LEU A 311 -2.89 -13.15 -23.63
CA LEU A 311 -2.90 -13.74 -24.97
C LEU A 311 -2.49 -12.77 -26.08
N LYS A 312 -2.90 -11.49 -25.97
CA LYS A 312 -2.63 -10.47 -26.99
C LYS A 312 -1.21 -9.93 -26.93
N TYR A 313 -0.69 -9.70 -25.72
CA TYR A 313 0.52 -8.90 -25.55
C TYR A 313 1.71 -9.69 -25.03
N LYS A 314 1.51 -10.76 -24.26
CA LYS A 314 2.58 -11.45 -23.52
C LYS A 314 2.19 -12.90 -23.20
N LYS A 315 2.23 -13.78 -24.22
CA LYS A 315 1.82 -15.20 -24.10
C LYS A 315 2.53 -15.86 -22.90
N GLN A 316 1.74 -16.56 -22.07
CA GLN A 316 2.18 -17.28 -20.86
C GLN A 316 2.60 -16.42 -19.64
N GLU A 317 2.52 -15.09 -19.69
CA GLU A 317 2.59 -14.28 -18.47
C GLU A 317 1.23 -14.27 -17.76
N ILE A 318 1.23 -14.30 -16.42
CA ILE A 318 -0.01 -14.35 -15.62
C ILE A 318 -0.30 -12.97 -15.05
N TYR A 319 -1.44 -12.41 -15.41
CA TYR A 319 -1.94 -11.13 -14.90
C TYR A 319 -3.21 -11.34 -14.09
N TYR A 320 -3.49 -10.39 -13.18
CA TYR A 320 -4.75 -10.36 -12.45
C TYR A 320 -5.38 -8.98 -12.45
N ILE A 321 -6.70 -8.91 -12.40
CA ILE A 321 -7.45 -7.66 -12.21
C ILE A 321 -8.16 -7.72 -10.88
N ASP A 322 -7.95 -6.71 -10.03
CA ASP A 322 -8.55 -6.65 -8.69
C ASP A 322 -10.00 -6.11 -8.71
N ALA A 323 -10.63 -6.04 -7.52
CA ALA A 323 -11.99 -5.53 -7.40
C ALA A 323 -12.11 -4.02 -7.72
N ALA A 324 -10.99 -3.29 -7.71
CA ALA A 324 -10.88 -1.87 -8.07
C ALA A 324 -10.53 -1.67 -9.55
N GLU A 325 -10.63 -2.72 -10.38
CA GLU A 325 -10.34 -2.68 -11.82
C GLU A 325 -8.89 -2.30 -12.17
N THR A 326 -7.96 -2.53 -11.25
CA THR A 326 -6.53 -2.34 -11.46
C THR A 326 -5.92 -3.61 -12.01
N MET A 327 -5.16 -3.50 -13.09
CA MET A 327 -4.38 -4.61 -13.65
C MET A 327 -3.06 -4.74 -12.90
N HIS A 328 -2.74 -5.97 -12.51
CA HIS A 328 -1.55 -6.35 -11.77
C HIS A 328 -0.80 -7.48 -12.46
N GLY A 329 0.53 -7.53 -12.27
CA GLY A 329 1.41 -8.61 -12.73
C GLY A 329 2.49 -8.14 -13.70
N PRO A 330 3.26 -9.05 -14.31
CA PRO A 330 3.11 -10.50 -14.23
C PRO A 330 3.42 -11.07 -12.84
N ILE A 331 2.66 -12.09 -12.42
CA ILE A 331 2.94 -12.81 -11.18
C ILE A 331 4.29 -13.54 -11.30
N GLY A 332 5.14 -13.39 -10.29
CA GLY A 332 6.43 -14.09 -10.20
C GLY A 332 7.66 -13.27 -10.62
N GLU A 333 7.47 -12.03 -11.07
CA GLU A 333 8.57 -11.08 -11.26
C GLU A 333 8.78 -10.21 -10.01
N GLU A 334 10.02 -9.74 -9.80
CA GLU A 334 10.37 -8.84 -8.68
C GLU A 334 9.62 -7.50 -8.75
N PHE A 335 9.21 -7.08 -9.94
CA PHE A 335 8.45 -5.85 -10.17
C PHE A 335 7.14 -6.18 -10.88
N GLN A 336 6.01 -5.97 -10.19
CA GLN A 336 4.68 -6.11 -10.77
C GLN A 336 4.24 -4.76 -11.35
N LEU A 337 3.72 -4.77 -12.58
CA LEU A 337 3.11 -3.60 -13.20
C LEU A 337 1.73 -3.39 -12.56
N GLU A 338 1.47 -2.19 -12.07
CA GLU A 338 0.16 -1.76 -11.60
C GLU A 338 -0.34 -0.59 -12.46
N TYR A 339 -1.53 -0.71 -13.05
CA TYR A 339 -2.22 0.43 -13.65
C TYR A 339 -3.72 0.22 -13.73
N GLN A 340 -4.49 1.29 -13.52
CA GLN A 340 -5.95 1.28 -13.62
C GLN A 340 -6.39 1.13 -15.08
N LEU A 341 -7.30 0.20 -15.38
CA LEU A 341 -7.78 -0.04 -16.75
C LEU A 341 -8.74 1.05 -17.24
N ILE A 342 -9.41 1.73 -16.31
CA ILE A 342 -10.33 2.85 -16.57
C ILE A 342 -9.88 4.02 -15.70
N SER A 343 -9.07 4.91 -16.27
CA SER A 343 -8.81 6.21 -15.66
C SER A 343 -9.63 7.28 -16.36
N SER A 344 -10.46 7.97 -15.56
CA SER A 344 -11.19 9.18 -15.94
C SER A 344 -10.38 10.46 -15.65
N ASP A 345 -9.06 10.34 -15.48
CA ASP A 345 -8.18 11.50 -15.29
C ASP A 345 -8.25 12.42 -16.54
N PRO A 346 -8.68 13.68 -16.38
CA PRO A 346 -8.69 14.67 -17.47
C PRO A 346 -7.33 14.82 -18.16
N GLY A 347 -6.23 14.74 -17.41
CA GLY A 347 -4.86 14.80 -17.94
C GLY A 347 -4.51 13.61 -18.83
N LEU A 348 -5.00 12.41 -18.51
CA LEU A 348 -4.82 11.21 -19.34
C LEU A 348 -5.58 11.34 -20.67
N GLN A 349 -6.80 11.88 -20.64
CA GLN A 349 -7.59 12.11 -21.86
C GLN A 349 -6.96 13.19 -22.76
N GLU A 350 -6.37 14.23 -22.19
CA GLU A 350 -5.66 15.26 -22.94
C GLU A 350 -4.44 14.67 -23.67
N ILE A 351 -3.62 13.88 -22.97
CA ILE A 351 -2.46 13.20 -23.58
C ILE A 351 -2.93 12.24 -24.66
N SER A 352 -3.99 11.46 -24.40
CA SER A 352 -4.55 10.54 -25.40
C SER A 352 -5.02 11.27 -26.66
N LYS A 353 -5.75 12.38 -26.53
CA LYS A 353 -6.20 13.17 -27.68
C LYS A 353 -5.03 13.80 -28.44
N ALA A 354 -4.05 14.37 -27.73
CA ALA A 354 -2.93 15.09 -28.33
C ALA A 354 -1.92 14.15 -29.01
N THR A 355 -1.60 13.03 -28.36
CA THR A 355 -0.63 12.04 -28.88
C THR A 355 -1.29 10.98 -29.77
N GLY A 356 -2.62 10.85 -29.69
CA GLY A 356 -3.43 9.79 -30.31
C GLY A 356 -2.96 8.38 -29.94
N LEU A 357 -2.47 8.21 -28.71
CA LEU A 357 -2.24 6.94 -28.03
C LEU A 357 -3.49 6.53 -27.25
N SER A 358 -3.68 5.22 -27.07
CA SER A 358 -4.71 4.74 -26.16
C SER A 358 -4.35 5.06 -24.70
N ASN A 359 -5.34 5.30 -23.84
CA ASN A 359 -5.13 5.50 -22.40
C ASN A 359 -4.28 4.37 -21.79
N SER A 360 -4.53 3.12 -22.20
CA SER A 360 -3.75 1.95 -21.78
C SER A 360 -2.27 2.05 -22.19
N SER A 361 -1.96 2.55 -23.38
CA SER A 361 -0.56 2.73 -23.82
C SER A 361 0.15 3.81 -23.01
N ILE A 362 -0.54 4.88 -22.63
CA ILE A 362 0.03 5.98 -21.84
C ILE A 362 0.30 5.51 -20.41
N LEU A 363 -0.70 4.89 -19.76
CA LEU A 363 -0.55 4.32 -18.41
C LEU A 363 0.54 3.26 -18.35
N LYS A 364 0.67 2.41 -19.38
CA LYS A 364 1.76 1.43 -19.47
C LYS A 364 3.14 2.08 -19.55
N ILE A 365 3.28 3.19 -20.27
CA ILE A 365 4.54 3.95 -20.33
C ILE A 365 4.86 4.57 -18.95
N ILE A 366 3.84 5.11 -18.26
CA ILE A 366 3.98 5.69 -16.91
C ILE A 366 4.42 4.60 -15.92
N ALA A 367 3.68 3.50 -15.82
CA ALA A 367 3.99 2.41 -14.89
C ALA A 367 5.41 1.85 -15.12
N ILE A 368 5.83 1.67 -16.38
CA ILE A 368 7.19 1.22 -16.70
C ILE A 368 8.24 2.28 -16.35
N ALA A 369 7.93 3.57 -16.52
CA ALA A 369 8.84 4.66 -16.13
C ALA A 369 9.01 4.73 -14.61
N GLU A 370 7.94 4.52 -13.84
CA GLU A 370 7.96 4.47 -12.38
C GLU A 370 8.77 3.29 -11.87
N VAL A 371 8.53 2.08 -12.40
CA VAL A 371 9.32 0.88 -12.07
C VAL A 371 10.80 1.10 -12.38
N ARG A 372 11.13 1.71 -13.53
CA ARG A 372 12.52 1.99 -13.93
C ARG A 372 13.15 3.18 -13.20
N GLN A 373 12.36 3.95 -12.43
CA GLN A 373 12.74 5.26 -11.88
C GLN A 373 13.32 6.20 -12.97
N SER A 374 12.83 6.08 -14.20
CA SER A 374 13.32 6.82 -15.36
C SER A 374 12.26 6.96 -16.45
N TYR A 375 11.94 8.21 -16.78
CA TYR A 375 11.04 8.59 -17.86
C TYR A 375 11.74 8.69 -19.23
N VAL A 376 13.01 8.27 -19.32
CA VAL A 376 13.81 8.35 -20.55
C VAL A 376 13.76 7.01 -21.30
N PHE A 377 13.39 7.08 -22.58
CA PHE A 377 13.29 5.92 -23.46
C PHE A 377 14.03 6.18 -24.77
N ASP A 378 14.73 5.16 -25.28
CA ASP A 378 15.06 5.05 -26.69
C ASP A 378 13.98 4.28 -27.47
N ALA A 379 14.11 4.25 -28.81
CA ALA A 379 13.17 3.56 -29.68
C ALA A 379 13.04 2.04 -29.43
N HIS A 380 14.10 1.41 -28.96
CA HIS A 380 14.13 -0.02 -28.69
C HIS A 380 13.48 -0.31 -27.34
N GLN A 381 13.80 0.47 -26.31
CA GLN A 381 13.19 0.41 -24.99
C GLN A 381 11.69 0.68 -25.06
N LEU A 382 11.25 1.69 -25.84
CA LEU A 382 9.82 1.94 -26.01
C LEU A 382 9.13 0.84 -26.83
N ALA A 383 9.81 0.26 -27.82
CA ALA A 383 9.30 -0.86 -28.59
C ALA A 383 9.08 -2.09 -27.73
N GLU A 384 10.02 -2.38 -26.84
CA GLU A 384 9.95 -3.47 -25.86
C GLU A 384 8.84 -3.21 -24.82
N CYS A 385 8.79 -1.99 -24.27
CA CYS A 385 7.76 -1.52 -23.34
C CYS A 385 6.34 -1.70 -23.90
N LEU A 386 6.10 -1.25 -25.13
CA LEU A 386 4.77 -1.31 -25.75
C LEU A 386 4.51 -2.61 -26.53
N ASN A 387 5.50 -3.51 -26.61
CA ASN A 387 5.51 -4.70 -27.45
C ASN A 387 5.10 -4.42 -28.92
N ILE A 388 5.77 -3.44 -29.54
CA ILE A 388 5.55 -3.03 -30.93
C ILE A 388 6.88 -3.04 -31.69
N THR A 389 6.82 -2.91 -33.01
CA THR A 389 8.06 -2.78 -33.79
C THR A 389 8.80 -1.47 -33.47
N VAL A 390 10.14 -1.48 -33.54
CA VAL A 390 10.99 -0.27 -33.36
C VAL A 390 10.57 0.87 -34.28
N ARG A 391 10.07 0.54 -35.49
CA ARG A 391 9.50 1.52 -36.42
C ARG A 391 8.24 2.19 -35.86
N SER A 392 7.35 1.41 -35.25
CA SER A 392 6.14 1.90 -34.60
C SER A 392 6.47 2.70 -33.35
N ALA A 393 7.44 2.26 -32.55
CA ALA A 393 7.92 2.99 -31.39
C ALA A 393 8.51 4.36 -31.77
N ARG A 394 9.33 4.44 -32.83
CA ARG A 394 9.81 5.74 -33.35
C ARG A 394 8.67 6.66 -33.77
N ARG A 395 7.65 6.13 -34.44
CA ARG A 395 6.46 6.90 -34.80
C ARG A 395 5.72 7.40 -33.57
N ILE A 396 5.59 6.57 -32.54
CA ILE A 396 4.95 6.96 -31.27
C ILE A 396 5.77 8.04 -30.55
N MET A 397 7.09 7.86 -30.41
CA MET A 397 7.96 8.88 -29.80
C MET A 397 7.86 10.22 -30.52
N ASN A 398 7.87 10.23 -31.85
CA ASN A 398 7.73 11.47 -32.61
C ASN A 398 6.38 12.15 -32.34
N ARG A 399 5.28 11.39 -32.28
CA ARG A 399 3.96 11.95 -31.93
C ARG A 399 3.93 12.52 -30.52
N ILE A 400 4.58 11.86 -29.56
CA ILE A 400 4.68 12.35 -28.18
C ILE A 400 5.47 13.67 -28.13
N ILE A 401 6.59 13.77 -28.87
CA ILE A 401 7.39 15.00 -28.99
C ILE A 401 6.60 16.12 -29.67
N GLU A 402 5.96 15.83 -30.81
CA GLU A 402 5.14 16.78 -31.58
C GLU A 402 3.97 17.33 -30.76
N ALA A 403 3.38 16.49 -29.91
CA ALA A 403 2.30 16.87 -29.00
C ALA A 403 2.78 17.62 -27.74
N GLY A 404 4.09 17.85 -27.58
CA GLY A 404 4.66 18.56 -26.43
C GLY A 404 4.80 17.73 -25.15
N TYR A 405 4.53 16.42 -25.21
CA TYR A 405 4.66 15.49 -24.08
C TYR A 405 5.97 14.69 -24.10
N GLY A 406 6.94 15.06 -24.94
CA GLY A 406 8.24 14.42 -25.01
C GLY A 406 9.36 15.41 -25.33
N LYS A 407 10.52 15.24 -24.71
CA LYS A 407 11.70 16.08 -24.90
C LYS A 407 12.91 15.24 -25.29
N ILE A 408 13.66 15.69 -26.30
CA ILE A 408 14.90 15.01 -26.71
C ILE A 408 16.00 15.38 -25.71
N CYS A 409 16.56 14.39 -25.02
CA CYS A 409 17.56 14.60 -23.97
C CYS A 409 18.99 14.42 -24.48
N ALA A 410 19.21 13.49 -25.40
CA ALA A 410 20.52 13.25 -26.00
C ALA A 410 20.40 12.54 -27.36
N LYS A 411 21.44 12.67 -28.19
CA LYS A 411 21.68 11.83 -29.37
C LYS A 411 22.97 11.05 -29.13
N GLU A 412 22.87 9.76 -28.86
CA GLU A 412 24.07 8.90 -28.81
C GLU A 412 24.55 8.63 -30.24
N SER A 413 25.81 9.00 -30.51
CA SER A 413 26.53 8.60 -31.71
C SER A 413 27.29 7.31 -31.41
N THR A 414 26.92 6.19 -32.02
CA THR A 414 27.69 4.95 -31.90
C THR A 414 29.00 5.08 -32.68
N ALA A 415 30.15 4.84 -32.04
CA ALA A 415 31.47 4.86 -32.67
C ALA A 415 31.66 3.79 -33.76
N ALA A 416 30.80 2.77 -33.79
CA ALA A 416 30.66 1.83 -34.90
C ALA A 416 29.39 2.17 -35.69
N GLY A 417 29.53 2.44 -36.98
CA GLY A 417 28.50 3.00 -37.86
C GLY A 417 27.09 2.45 -37.63
N GLY A 418 26.20 3.33 -37.16
CA GLY A 418 24.78 3.08 -36.94
C GLY A 418 24.02 4.41 -36.87
N ARG A 419 22.72 4.40 -37.17
CA ARG A 419 21.86 5.60 -37.09
C ARG A 419 21.80 6.07 -35.62
N PRO A 420 21.98 7.36 -35.31
CA PRO A 420 22.03 7.87 -33.94
C PRO A 420 20.80 7.48 -33.12
N LYS A 421 20.99 7.08 -31.86
CA LYS A 421 19.90 6.77 -30.93
C LYS A 421 19.44 8.06 -30.27
N ALA A 422 18.19 8.44 -30.54
CA ALA A 422 17.56 9.56 -29.84
C ALA A 422 16.98 9.05 -28.52
N LEU A 423 17.41 9.65 -27.41
CA LEU A 423 16.84 9.45 -26.09
C LEU A 423 15.77 10.51 -25.85
N VAL A 424 14.57 10.07 -25.51
CA VAL A 424 13.39 10.92 -25.33
C VAL A 424 12.88 10.77 -23.90
N GLU A 425 12.82 11.87 -23.17
CA GLU A 425 12.14 11.96 -21.87
C GLU A 425 10.65 12.17 -22.09
N MET A 426 9.83 11.31 -21.49
CA MET A 426 8.38 11.37 -21.51
C MET A 426 7.90 12.31 -20.40
N LEU A 427 7.22 13.39 -20.76
CA LEU A 427 6.75 14.43 -19.84
C LEU A 427 5.33 14.13 -19.33
N PHE A 428 5.08 12.89 -18.93
CA PHE A 428 3.77 12.43 -18.45
C PHE A 428 3.53 12.68 -16.94
N GLN A 429 4.48 13.30 -16.24
CA GLN A 429 4.51 13.54 -14.78
C GLN A 429 3.36 14.37 -14.19
N LYS A 430 2.36 14.75 -15.01
CA LYS A 430 1.19 15.55 -14.58
C LYS A 430 -0.11 14.74 -14.47
N VAL A 431 -0.08 13.45 -14.78
CA VAL A 431 -1.23 12.53 -14.64
C VAL A 431 -1.14 11.91 -13.24
N LYS A 432 -2.19 12.01 -12.44
CA LYS A 432 -2.24 11.50 -11.06
C LYS A 432 -3.44 10.58 -10.87
#